data_AF-R7JJD1-F1
#
_entry.id   AF-R7JJD1-F1
#
_cell.length_a   1.000
_cell.length_b   1.000
_cell.length_c   1.000
_cell.angle_alpha   90.00
_cell.angle_beta   90.00
_cell.angle_gamma   90.00
#
_symmetry.space_group_name_H-M   'P 1'
#
loop_
_entity.id
_entity.type
_entity.pdbx_description
1 polymer ?
#
loop_
_entity_poly.entity_id
_entity_poly.type
_entity_poly.pdbx_seq_one_letter_code
_entity_poly.pdbx_strand_id
1 'polypeptide(L)' 'MVGEKETLYYSTDGKVMEVARGKKGAALINLGEAGDISMKTCLPDGSYTDAVHNVSFTVQKGMLKGRVEGLSSYILEVQE' A
#
# COMPACT_ATOMS: atom_id res chain seq x y z
N MET A 1 -1.03 4.67 13.04
CA MET A 1 -0.35 3.35 12.95
C MET A 1 0.14 2.77 14.28
N VAL A 2 0.44 3.59 15.31
CA VAL A 2 0.97 3.12 16.61
C VAL A 2 0.03 2.12 17.29
N GLY A 3 0.61 1.07 17.89
CA GLY A 3 -0.13 0.05 18.66
C GLY A 3 -0.82 -1.04 17.83
N GLU A 4 -0.88 -0.90 16.51
CA GLU A 4 -1.54 -1.88 15.63
C GLU A 4 -0.64 -3.10 15.35
N LYS A 5 -1.25 -4.28 15.16
CA LYS A 5 -0.54 -5.48 14.70
C LYS A 5 -0.03 -5.31 13.26
N GLU A 6 1.07 -5.98 12.94
CA GLU A 6 1.64 -5.99 11.60
C GLU A 6 1.12 -7.18 10.79
N THR A 7 0.78 -6.92 9.52
CA THR A 7 0.45 -7.95 8.52
C THR A 7 1.18 -7.62 7.22
N LEU A 8 1.79 -8.64 6.60
CA LEU A 8 2.50 -8.48 5.33
C LEU A 8 1.63 -8.96 4.16
N TYR A 9 1.60 -8.18 3.09
CA TYR A 9 1.02 -8.57 1.80
C TYR A 9 2.06 -8.39 0.70
N TYR A 10 1.90 -9.16 -0.39
CA TYR A 10 2.82 -9.15 -1.53
C TYR A 10 2.04 -9.09 -2.83
N SER A 11 2.62 -8.44 -3.85
CA SER A 11 2.19 -8.59 -5.24
C SER A 11 2.37 -10.04 -5.72
N THR A 12 1.65 -10.42 -6.77
CA THR A 12 1.72 -11.78 -7.34
C THR A 12 3.15 -12.19 -7.73
N ASP A 13 3.97 -11.24 -8.20
CA ASP A 13 5.37 -11.46 -8.57
C ASP A 13 6.36 -11.26 -7.41
N GLY A 14 5.87 -10.91 -6.22
CA GLY A 14 6.67 -10.72 -5.01
C GLY A 14 7.56 -9.48 -5.00
N LYS A 15 7.50 -8.61 -6.02
CA LYS A 15 8.36 -7.42 -6.12
C LYS A 15 7.87 -6.23 -5.30
N VAL A 16 6.58 -6.19 -4.99
CA VAL A 16 5.97 -5.15 -4.15
C VAL A 16 5.48 -5.77 -2.86
N MET A 17 5.92 -5.21 -1.75
CA MET A 17 5.51 -5.62 -0.40
C MET A 17 4.73 -4.49 0.27
N GLU A 18 3.66 -4.85 0.95
CA GLU A 18 2.91 -3.98 1.86
C GLU A 18 3.15 -4.45 3.29
N VAL A 19 3.52 -3.52 4.17
CA VAL A 19 3.56 -3.70 5.63
C VAL A 19 2.39 -2.93 6.22
N ALA A 20 1.28 -3.61 6.47
CA ALA A 20 0.07 -3.01 7.01
C ALA A 20 0.09 -3.01 8.54
N ARG A 21 -0.30 -1.90 9.14
CA ARG A 21 -0.45 -1.71 10.59
C ARG A 21 -1.94 -1.63 10.94
N GLY A 22 -2.54 -2.79 11.15
CA GLY A 22 -3.97 -2.95 11.37
C GLY A 22 -4.77 -2.35 10.22
N LYS A 23 -5.76 -1.52 10.54
CA LYS A 23 -6.55 -0.77 9.54
C LYS A 23 -6.19 0.71 9.47
N LYS A 24 -5.08 1.13 10.12
CA LYS A 24 -4.74 2.56 10.27
C LYS A 24 -3.78 3.08 9.22
N GLY A 25 -3.09 2.18 8.50
CA GLY A 25 -2.16 2.57 7.45
C GLY A 25 -1.20 1.46 7.08
N ALA A 26 -0.42 1.70 6.04
CA ALA A 26 0.54 0.74 5.50
C ALA A 26 1.74 1.44 4.86
N ALA A 27 2.88 0.74 4.84
CA ALA A 27 4.02 1.09 4.00
C ALA A 27 4.06 0.17 2.79
N LEU A 28 4.30 0.71 1.59
CA LEU A 28 4.58 -0.06 0.38
C LEU A 28 6.06 0.07 0.03
N ILE A 29 6.67 -1.02 -0.41
CA ILE A 29 8.04 -1.04 -0.93
C ILE A 29 8.02 -1.77 -2.27
N ASN A 30 8.45 -1.10 -3.34
CA ASN A 30 8.65 -1.71 -4.66
C ASN A 30 10.15 -1.92 -4.91
N LEU A 31 10.58 -3.18 -5.02
CA LEU A 31 11.95 -3.56 -5.38
C LEU A 31 12.08 -3.90 -6.87
N GLY A 32 11.00 -3.78 -7.63
CA GLY A 32 10.94 -4.04 -9.06
C GLY A 32 11.02 -2.76 -9.92
N GLU A 33 10.52 -2.90 -11.14
CA GLU A 33 10.33 -1.81 -12.09
C GLU A 33 9.01 -1.06 -11.81
N ALA A 34 8.81 0.08 -12.50
CA ALA A 34 7.55 0.81 -12.43
C ALA A 34 6.41 0.00 -13.06
N GLY A 35 5.22 0.08 -12.48
CA GLY A 35 4.06 -0.66 -12.98
C GLY A 35 2.81 -0.49 -12.14
N ASP A 36 1.70 -1.00 -12.67
CA ASP A 36 0.42 -1.02 -11.97
C ASP A 36 0.33 -2.25 -11.07
N ILE A 37 -0.16 -2.05 -9.84
CA ILE A 37 -0.36 -3.12 -8.86
C ILE A 37 -1.85 -3.32 -8.57
N SER A 38 -2.19 -4.56 -8.22
CA SER A 38 -3.49 -4.93 -7.66
C SER A 38 -3.28 -6.08 -6.68
N MET A 39 -3.18 -5.78 -5.38
CA MET A 39 -2.83 -6.74 -4.33
C MET A 39 -3.82 -6.71 -3.17
N LYS A 40 -3.87 -7.80 -2.39
CA LYS A 40 -4.71 -7.85 -1.19
C LYS A 40 -4.17 -6.88 -0.14
N THR A 41 -5.07 -6.28 0.63
CA THR A 41 -4.76 -5.44 1.78
C THR A 41 -5.83 -5.59 2.87
N CYS A 42 -5.52 -5.18 4.10
CA CYS A 42 -6.51 -4.99 5.16
C CYS A 42 -6.96 -3.53 5.35
N LEU A 43 -6.44 -2.59 4.56
CA LEU A 43 -6.89 -1.20 4.61
C LEU A 43 -8.38 -1.10 4.24
N PRO A 44 -9.12 -0.16 4.84
CA PRO A 44 -10.51 0.11 4.45
C PRO A 44 -10.63 0.57 3.00
N ASP A 45 -11.80 0.36 2.40
CA ASP A 45 -12.12 0.91 1.08
C ASP A 45 -12.03 2.45 1.11
N GLY A 46 -11.43 3.03 0.08
CA GLY A 46 -11.18 4.47 0.02
C GLY A 46 -10.09 4.86 -0.98
N SER A 47 -9.88 6.18 -1.09
CA SER A 47 -8.77 6.76 -1.84
C SER A 47 -7.69 7.23 -0.86
N TYR A 48 -6.44 6.96 -1.20
CA TYR A 48 -5.28 7.27 -0.39
C TYR A 48 -4.31 8.08 -1.23
N THR A 49 -3.78 9.16 -0.67
CA THR A 49 -2.64 9.88 -1.24
C THR A 49 -1.45 9.58 -0.34
N ASP A 50 -0.38 9.07 -0.92
CA ASP A 50 0.78 8.69 -0.13
C ASP A 50 1.54 9.92 0.40
N ALA A 51 2.09 9.81 1.61
CA ALA A 51 2.76 10.91 2.29
C ALA A 51 4.20 11.19 1.82
N VAL A 52 4.78 10.34 0.96
CA VAL A 52 6.16 10.46 0.48
C VAL A 52 6.22 11.17 -0.88
N HIS A 53 5.37 10.75 -1.82
CA HIS A 53 5.40 11.18 -3.22
C HIS A 53 4.11 11.84 -3.71
N ASN A 54 3.05 11.91 -2.89
CA ASN A 54 1.72 12.40 -3.28
C ASN A 54 1.08 11.61 -4.44
N VAL A 55 1.41 10.34 -4.58
CA VAL A 55 0.82 9.39 -5.53
C VAL A 55 -0.48 8.84 -4.94
N SER A 56 -1.49 8.69 -5.80
CA SER A 56 -2.80 8.19 -5.42
C SER A 56 -2.93 6.67 -5.57
N PHE A 57 -3.55 6.07 -4.57
CA PHE A 57 -3.92 4.66 -4.51
C PHE A 57 -5.41 4.53 -4.18
N THR A 58 -6.02 3.41 -4.55
CA THR A 58 -7.41 3.10 -4.21
C THR A 58 -7.51 1.71 -3.61
N VAL A 59 -8.29 1.59 -2.53
CA VAL A 59 -8.70 0.31 -1.98
C VAL A 59 -10.16 0.09 -2.29
N GLN A 60 -10.47 -1.06 -2.88
CA GLN A 60 -11.85 -1.48 -3.12
C GLN A 60 -11.98 -2.99 -2.90
N LYS A 61 -12.93 -3.40 -2.06
CA LYS A 61 -13.19 -4.81 -1.74
C LYS A 61 -11.92 -5.54 -1.27
N GLY A 62 -11.11 -4.88 -0.44
CA GLY A 62 -9.86 -5.43 0.10
C GLY A 62 -8.72 -5.56 -0.92
N MET A 63 -8.84 -4.91 -2.07
CA MET A 63 -7.80 -4.86 -3.10
C MET A 63 -7.23 -3.44 -3.20
N LEU A 64 -5.93 -3.30 -2.94
CA LEU A 64 -5.15 -2.09 -3.13
C LEU A 64 -4.67 -2.01 -4.57
N LYS A 65 -4.94 -0.88 -5.22
CA LYS A 65 -4.57 -0.58 -6.60
C LYS A 65 -3.86 0.75 -6.69
N GLY A 66 -2.91 0.85 -7.61
CA GLY A 66 -2.19 2.08 -7.92
C GLY A 66 -1.02 1.81 -8.84
N ARG A 67 -0.33 2.87 -9.25
CA ARG A 67 0.91 2.78 -10.01
C ARG A 67 2.08 3.06 -9.08
N VAL A 68 3.06 2.16 -9.06
CA VAL A 68 4.30 2.30 -8.32
C VAL A 68 5.45 2.57 -9.28
N GLU A 69 6.42 3.35 -8.85
CA GLU A 69 7.68 3.60 -9.56
C GLU A 69 8.73 2.57 -9.12
N GLY A 70 9.74 2.34 -9.96
CA GLY A 70 10.79 1.38 -9.64
C GLY A 70 11.62 1.81 -8.43
N LEU A 71 12.04 0.85 -7.60
CA LEU A 71 12.90 1.08 -6.42
C LEU A 71 12.40 2.20 -5.49
N SER A 72 11.09 2.18 -5.17
CA SER A 72 10.41 3.26 -4.45
C SER A 72 9.68 2.75 -3.20
N SER A 73 9.24 3.68 -2.36
CA SER A 73 8.40 3.39 -1.19
C SER A 73 7.30 4.42 -1.00
N TYR A 74 6.22 4.03 -0.32
CA TYR A 74 5.04 4.86 -0.13
C TYR A 74 4.49 4.64 1.28
N ILE A 75 3.87 5.68 1.85
CA ILE A 75 3.20 5.60 3.16
C ILE A 75 1.74 5.98 2.97
N LEU A 76 0.84 5.03 3.23
CA LEU A 76 -0.61 5.22 3.18
C LEU A 76 -1.15 5.33 4.60
N GLU A 77 -1.86 6.42 4.88
CA GLU A 77 -2.53 6.65 6.16
C GLU A 77 -4.03 6.76 5.95
N VAL A 78 -4.81 6.14 6.83
CA VAL A 78 -6.25 6.42 6.91
C VAL A 78 -6.40 7.76 7.61
N GLN A 79 -6.94 8.76 6.91
CA GLN A 79 -7.30 10.02 7.52
C GLN A 79 -8.52 9.80 8.44
N GLU A 80 -8.40 10.19 9.71
CA GLU A 80 -9.49 10.19 10.70
C GLU A 80 -10.42 11.39 10.50
#